data_AF-A0A7C1IRZ6-F1
#
_entry.id   AF-A0A7C1IRZ6-F1
#
_cell.length_a   1.000
_cell.length_b   1.000
_cell.length_c   1.000
_cell.angle_alpha   90.00
_cell.angle_beta   90.00
_cell.angle_gamma   90.00
#
_symmetry.space_group_name_H-M   'P 1'
#
loop_
_entity.id
_entity.type
_entity.pdbx_description
1 polymer ?
#
loop_
_entity_poly.entity_id
_entity_poly.type
_entity_poly.pdbx_seq_one_letter_code
_entity_poly.pdbx_strand_id
1 'polypeptide(L)'
;MRNVKAISVTLPNELLKEIDEVQKKEMKSCSAVITEAVRQYLQLNKFRNLQKELSAIARAKGIFTEEDVNSLVNESRRAGYGKKKSRS
;
A
#
# COMPACT_ATOMS: atom_id res chain seq x y z
N MET A 1 -17.98 -17.24 -10.94
CA MET A 1 -16.79 -18.06 -11.25
C MET A 1 -15.73 -17.79 -10.19
N ARG A 2 -15.07 -18.82 -9.63
CA ARG A 2 -13.96 -18.60 -8.69
C ARG A 2 -12.76 -18.07 -9.47
N ASN A 3 -12.30 -16.86 -9.16
CA ASN A 3 -11.18 -16.19 -9.84
C ASN A 3 -9.86 -16.49 -9.10
N VAL A 4 -9.52 -17.78 -8.98
CA VAL A 4 -8.36 -18.27 -8.20
C VAL A 4 -7.69 -19.40 -8.98
N LYS A 5 -6.35 -19.36 -9.06
CA LYS A 5 -5.52 -20.39 -9.69
C LYS A 5 -4.57 -20.98 -8.65
N ALA A 6 -4.47 -22.31 -8.59
CA ALA A 6 -3.49 -22.98 -7.73
C ALA A 6 -2.07 -22.82 -8.29
N ILE A 7 -1.11 -22.61 -7.40
CA ILE A 7 0.31 -22.53 -7.71
C ILE A 7 1.08 -23.47 -6.78
N SER A 8 2.19 -24.02 -7.26
CA SER A 8 3.16 -24.75 -6.44
C SER A 8 4.39 -23.87 -6.24
N VAL A 9 4.84 -23.72 -5.01
CA VAL A 9 6.01 -22.91 -4.65
C VAL A 9 6.88 -23.66 -3.66
N THR A 10 8.19 -23.46 -3.76
CA THR A 10 9.17 -24.01 -2.81
C THR A 10 9.51 -22.95 -1.78
N LEU A 11 9.45 -23.30 -0.50
CA LEU A 11 9.78 -22.41 0.61
C LEU A 11 10.77 -23.11 1.55
N PRO A 12 11.69 -22.36 2.19
CA PRO A 12 12.53 -22.88 3.27
C PRO A 12 11.70 -23.55 4.38
N ASN A 13 12.22 -24.63 4.94
CA ASN A 13 11.55 -25.38 6.01
C ASN A 13 11.26 -24.53 7.25
N GLU A 14 12.12 -23.53 7.54
CA GLU A 14 11.93 -22.59 8.65
C GLU A 14 10.66 -21.77 8.45
N LEU A 15 10.44 -21.21 7.25
CA LEU A 15 9.22 -20.47 6.94
C LEU A 15 7.97 -21.36 6.98
N LEU A 16 8.08 -22.63 6.58
CA LEU A 16 6.96 -23.57 6.67
C LEU A 16 6.53 -23.79 8.14
N LYS A 17 7.48 -23.83 9.08
CA LYS A 17 7.18 -23.92 10.52
C LYS A 17 6.48 -22.67 11.02
N GLU A 18 6.98 -21.49 10.67
CA GLU A 18 6.35 -20.22 11.05
C GLU A 18 4.92 -20.10 10.50
N ILE A 19 4.71 -20.51 9.25
CA ILE A 19 3.37 -20.52 8.64
C ILE A 19 2.44 -21.47 9.42
N ASP A 20 2.90 -22.67 9.78
CA ASP A 20 2.10 -23.63 10.56
C ASP A 20 1.71 -23.08 11.94
N GLU A 21 2.60 -22.36 12.62
CA GLU A 21 2.31 -21.67 13.88
C GLU A 21 1.23 -20.59 13.70
N VAL A 22 1.33 -19.77 12.66
CA VAL A 22 0.32 -18.75 12.33
C VAL A 22 -1.03 -19.39 11.99
N GLN A 23 -1.01 -20.48 11.22
CA GLN A 23 -2.24 -21.21 10.89
C GLN A 23 -2.95 -21.71 12.14
N LYS A 24 -2.22 -22.28 13.11
CA LYS A 24 -2.76 -22.76 14.39
C LYS A 24 -3.29 -21.62 15.25
N LYS A 25 -2.56 -20.50 15.33
CA LYS A 25 -2.92 -19.35 16.17
C LYS A 25 -4.13 -18.59 15.63
N GLU A 26 -4.22 -18.42 14.31
CA GLU A 26 -5.25 -17.60 13.66
C GLU A 26 -6.41 -18.43 13.07
N MET A 27 -6.34 -19.76 13.16
CA MET A 27 -7.29 -20.69 12.51
C MET A 27 -7.47 -20.42 11.00
N LYS A 28 -6.37 -20.06 10.31
CA LYS A 28 -6.36 -19.76 8.87
C LYS A 28 -5.77 -20.91 8.07
N SER A 29 -6.20 -21.05 6.81
CA SER A 29 -5.56 -21.96 5.86
C SER A 29 -4.20 -21.41 5.40
N CYS A 30 -3.28 -22.30 5.02
CA CYS A 30 -1.99 -21.94 4.44
C CYS A 30 -2.16 -21.01 3.23
N SER A 31 -3.15 -21.31 2.36
CA SER A 31 -3.48 -20.45 1.22
C SER A 31 -3.91 -19.04 1.61
N ALA A 32 -4.66 -18.87 2.72
CA ALA A 32 -5.07 -17.57 3.21
C ALA A 32 -3.86 -16.79 3.73
N VAL A 33 -3.04 -17.41 4.58
CA VAL A 33 -1.81 -16.80 5.13
C VAL A 33 -0.87 -16.34 4.02
N ILE A 34 -0.58 -17.22 3.05
CA ILE A 34 0.28 -16.89 1.91
C ILE A 34 -0.33 -15.78 1.06
N THR A 35 -1.65 -15.81 0.80
CA THR A 35 -2.33 -14.77 0.02
C THR A 35 -2.23 -13.41 0.69
N GLU A 36 -2.43 -13.35 2.01
CA GLU A 36 -2.30 -12.11 2.78
C GLU A 36 -0.87 -11.58 2.74
N ALA A 37 0.13 -12.44 2.98
CA ALA A 37 1.54 -12.07 2.94
C ALA A 37 1.95 -11.52 1.56
N VAL A 38 1.57 -12.21 0.48
CA VAL A 38 1.85 -11.78 -0.90
C VAL A 38 1.15 -10.46 -1.21
N ARG A 39 -0.11 -10.28 -0.76
CA ARG A 39 -0.83 -9.03 -0.97
C ARG A 39 -0.13 -7.86 -0.28
N GLN A 40 0.26 -8.02 0.97
CA GLN A 40 0.98 -6.99 1.73
C GLN A 40 2.33 -6.65 1.08
N TYR A 41 3.09 -7.66 0.67
CA TYR A 41 4.37 -7.47 -0.03
C TYR A 41 4.19 -6.66 -1.33
N LEU A 42 3.20 -7.01 -2.15
CA LEU A 42 2.92 -6.30 -3.40
C LEU A 42 2.42 -4.87 -3.15
N GLN A 43 1.59 -4.64 -2.13
CA GLN A 43 1.13 -3.30 -1.76
C GLN A 43 2.28 -2.41 -1.30
N LEU A 44 3.18 -2.93 -0.46
CA LEU A 44 4.35 -2.20 0.02
C LEU A 44 5.28 -1.84 -1.15
N ASN A 45 5.50 -2.75 -2.09
CA ASN A 45 6.31 -2.47 -3.28
C ASN A 45 5.66 -1.41 -4.18
N LYS A 46 4.35 -1.46 -4.40
CA LYS A 46 3.62 -0.43 -5.13
C LYS A 46 3.75 0.94 -4.46
N PHE A 47 3.58 0.97 -3.14
CA PHE A 47 3.72 2.21 -2.36
C PHE A 47 5.13 2.78 -2.47
N ARG A 48 6.17 1.95 -2.32
CA ARG A 48 7.58 2.38 -2.46
C ARG A 48 7.89 2.94 -3.84
N ASN A 49 7.38 2.31 -4.90
CA ASN A 49 7.56 2.80 -6.26
C ASN A 49 6.88 4.16 -6.46
N LEU A 50 5.62 4.27 -6.02
CA LEU A 50 4.88 5.53 -6.08
C LEU A 50 5.58 6.63 -5.26
N GLN A 51 6.05 6.31 -4.06
CA GLN A 51 6.79 7.24 -3.22
C GLN A 51 8.06 7.73 -3.91
N LYS A 52 8.80 6.86 -4.61
CA LYS A 52 10.01 7.23 -5.36
C LYS A 52 9.69 8.22 -6.49
N GLU A 53 8.65 7.94 -7.28
CA GLU A 53 8.19 8.81 -8.35
C GLU A 53 7.72 10.17 -7.82
N LEU A 54 6.85 10.16 -6.82
CA LEU A 54 6.32 11.39 -6.21
C LEU A 54 7.42 12.21 -5.54
N SER A 55 8.40 11.57 -4.89
CA SER A 55 9.54 12.26 -4.29
C SER A 55 10.39 12.97 -5.34
N ALA A 56 10.59 12.36 -6.51
CA ALA A 56 11.30 13.01 -7.61
C ALA A 56 10.53 14.26 -8.12
N ILE A 57 9.21 14.14 -8.27
CA ILE A 57 8.35 15.26 -8.69
C ILE A 57 8.34 16.37 -7.63
N ALA A 58 8.24 16.01 -6.34
CA ALA A 58 8.23 16.96 -5.22
C ALA A 58 9.52 17.78 -5.18
N ARG A 59 10.68 17.13 -5.29
CA ARG A 59 11.98 17.81 -5.34
C ARG A 59 12.09 18.75 -6.54
N ALA A 60 11.64 18.33 -7.72
CA ALA A 60 11.63 19.19 -8.91
C ALA A 60 10.72 20.42 -8.74
N LYS A 61 9.70 20.34 -7.88
CA LYS A 61 8.80 21.44 -7.52
C LYS A 61 9.24 22.24 -6.29
N GLY A 62 10.41 21.93 -5.72
CA GLY A 62 10.94 22.63 -4.55
C GLY A 62 10.27 22.26 -3.22
N ILE A 63 9.57 21.12 -3.15
CA ILE A 63 8.88 20.63 -1.95
C ILE A 63 9.82 19.66 -1.25
N PHE A 64 10.28 20.00 -0.04
CA PHE A 64 11.27 19.19 0.68
C PHE A 64 10.83 18.83 2.10
N THR A 65 9.96 19.63 2.73
CA THR A 65 9.54 19.41 4.12
C THR A 65 8.05 19.06 4.25
N GLU A 66 7.67 18.62 5.45
CA GLU A 66 6.27 18.33 5.77
C GLU A 66 5.42 19.62 5.77
N GLU A 67 6.01 20.75 6.15
CA GLU A 67 5.37 22.07 6.12
C GLU A 67 5.04 22.51 4.69
N ASP A 68 5.91 22.24 3.72
CA ASP A 68 5.65 22.52 2.30
C ASP A 68 4.44 21.72 1.80
N VAL A 69 4.34 20.44 2.19
CA VAL A 69 3.21 19.57 1.85
C VAL A 69 1.93 20.08 2.50
N ASN A 70 1.97 20.42 3.78
CA ASN A 70 0.82 20.93 4.51
C ASN A 70 0.28 22.24 3.92
N SER A 71 1.17 23.15 3.53
CA SER A 71 0.81 24.40 2.87
C SER A 71 0.08 24.15 1.54
N LEU A 72 0.64 23.30 0.68
CA LEU A 72 0.04 22.93 -0.61
C LEU A 72 -1.32 22.24 -0.47
N VAL A 73 -1.46 21.33 0.49
CA VAL A 73 -2.73 20.63 0.74
C VAL A 73 -3.77 21.62 1.27
N ASN A 74 -3.39 22.53 2.16
CA ASN A 74 -4.29 23.55 2.69
C ASN A 74 -4.75 24.54 1.61
N GLU A 75 -3.84 24.98 0.73
CA GLU A 75 -4.18 25.79 -0.43
C GLU A 75 -5.13 25.06 -1.39
N SER A 76 -4.85 23.80 -1.70
CA SER A 76 -5.70 22.96 -2.56
C SER A 76 -7.10 22.76 -1.97
N ARG A 77 -7.20 22.54 -0.65
CA ARG A 77 -8.48 22.44 0.07
C ARG A 77 -9.24 23.75 -0.01
N ARG A 78 -8.60 24.89 0.29
CA ARG A 78 -9.22 26.24 0.21
C ARG A 78 -9.74 26.54 -1.20
N ALA A 79 -8.97 26.21 -2.24
CA ALA A 79 -9.39 26.36 -3.64
C ALA A 79 -10.58 25.45 -4.01
N GLY A 80 -10.65 24.24 -3.46
CA GLY A 80 -11.76 23.30 -3.64
C GLY A 80 -13.07 23.75 -2.98
N TYR A 81 -12.99 24.38 -1.80
CA TYR A 81 -14.16 24.97 -1.12
C TYR A 81 -14.76 26.15 -1.91
N GLY A 82 -13.95 26.93 -2.63
CA GLY A 82 -14.42 28.04 -3.48
C GLY A 82 -15.26 27.60 -4.69
N LYS A 83 -14.98 26.42 -5.28
CA LYS A 83 -15.71 25.88 -6.44
C LYS A 83 -17.07 25.25 -6.11
N LYS A 84 -17.34 24.90 -4.85
CA LYS A 84 -18.65 24.39 -4.42
C LYS A 84 -19.64 25.52 -4.14
N LYS A 85 -19.18 26.68 -3.65
CA LYS A 85 -20.04 27.81 -3.27
C LYS A 85 -20.59 28.63 -4.45
N SER A 86 -20.06 28.41 -5.66
CA SER A 86 -20.46 29.08 -6.90
C SER A 86 -21.44 28.26 -7.78
N ARG A 87 -21.89 27.10 -7.29
CA ARG A 87 -22.85 26.20 -7.98
C ARG A 87 -24.14 25.98 -7.18
N SER A 88 -24.45 26.84 -6.22
CA SER A 88 -25.71 26.84 -5.46
C SER A 88 -26.38 28.20 -5.58
#